data_AF-A0A392T7N8-F1
#
_entry.id   AF-A0A392T7N8-F1
#
_cell.length_a   1.000
_cell.length_b   1.000
_cell.length_c   1.000
_cell.angle_alpha   90.00
_cell.angle_beta   90.00
_cell.angle_gamma   90.00
#
_symmetry.space_group_name_H-M   'P 1'
#
loop_
_entity.id
_entity.type
_entity.pdbx_description
1 polymer ?
#
loop_
_entity_poly.entity_id
_entity_poly.type
_entity_poly.pdbx_seq_one_letter_code
_entity_poly.pdbx_strand_id
1 'polypeptide(L)' 'MKFPRRVQQYCIPKILEGRHVIGIDETGSGKTAAFALPILQRLAE' A
#
# COMPACT_ATOMS: atom_id res chain seq x y z
N MET A 1 -11.97 -5.49 -8.77
CA MET A 1 -11.68 -4.33 -7.89
C MET A 1 -11.43 -3.14 -8.80
N LYS A 2 -12.31 -2.12 -8.84
CA LYS A 2 -12.24 -1.05 -9.87
C LYS A 2 -11.41 0.18 -9.47
N PHE A 3 -11.18 0.42 -8.17
CA PHE A 3 -10.40 1.56 -7.68
C PHE A 3 -9.61 1.21 -6.41
N PRO A 4 -8.40 1.79 -6.21
CA PRO A 4 -7.63 1.62 -4.98
C PRO A 4 -8.39 2.19 -3.76
N ARG A 5 -8.30 1.50 -2.62
CA ARG A 5 -8.92 1.97 -1.36
C ARG A 5 -8.12 3.13 -0.75
N ARG A 6 -8.73 3.94 0.12
CA ARG A 6 -8.10 5.12 0.74
C ARG A 6 -6.70 4.82 1.29
N VAL A 7 -6.53 3.80 2.13
CA VAL A 7 -5.21 3.44 2.67
C VAL A 7 -4.19 3.08 1.58
N GLN A 8 -4.61 2.45 0.48
CA GLN A 8 -3.73 2.13 -0.64
C GLN A 8 -3.29 3.41 -1.38
N GLN A 9 -4.20 4.34 -1.62
CA GLN A 9 -3.92 5.63 -2.29
C GLN A 9 -2.87 6.46 -1.52
N TYR A 10 -2.91 6.44 -0.18
CA TYR A 10 -1.95 7.19 0.63
C TYR A 10 -0.64 6.45 0.92
N CYS A 11 -0.68 5.12 1.12
CA CYS A 11 0.49 4.35 1.51
C CYS A 11 1.36 3.94 0.31
N ILE A 12 0.77 3.45 -0.79
CA ILE A 12 1.54 2.85 -1.89
C ILE A 12 2.57 3.84 -2.48
N PRO A 13 2.22 5.08 -2.86
CA PRO A 13 3.19 6.01 -3.42
C PRO A 13 4.35 6.30 -2.46
N LYS A 14 4.05 6.53 -1.17
CA LYS A 14 5.06 6.80 -0.14
C LYS A 14 6.01 5.61 0.07
N ILE A 15 5.49 4.39 0.03
CA ILE A 15 6.32 3.18 0.14
C ILE A 15 7.20 3.03 -1.11
N LEU A 16 6.67 3.27 -2.32
CA LEU A 16 7.46 3.23 -3.55
C LEU A 16 8.54 4.31 -3.59
N GLU A 17 8.31 5.48 -2.98
CA GLU A 17 9.33 6.51 -2.74
C GLU A 17 10.39 6.12 -1.69
N GLY A 18 10.28 4.94 -1.08
CA GLY A 18 11.24 4.44 -0.08
C GLY A 18 11.03 5.04 1.31
N ARG A 19 9.88 5.69 1.57
CA ARG A 19 9.57 6.25 2.89
C ARG A 19 9.05 5.16 3.83
N HIS A 20 9.33 5.33 5.11
CA HIS A 20 8.66 4.58 6.18
C HIS A 20 7.23 5.09 6.35
N VAL A 21 6.26 4.18 6.46
CA VAL A 21 4.82 4.50 6.49
C VAL A 21 4.14 3.72 7.60
N ILE A 22 3.38 4.42 8.45
CA ILE A 22 2.42 3.82 9.38
C ILE A 22 1.03 3.93 8.76
N GLY A 23 0.36 2.80 8.52
CA GLY A 23 -1.00 2.76 7.97
C GLY A 23 -2.02 2.42 9.06
N ILE A 24 -2.81 3.41 9.48
CA ILE A 24 -3.89 3.24 10.47
C ILE A 24 -5.22 3.34 9.74
N ASP A 25 -5.95 2.23 9.70
CA ASP A 25 -7.28 2.16 9.09
C ASP A 25 -8.01 0.92 9.66
N GLU A 26 -9.31 0.80 9.44
CA GLU A 26 -10.15 -0.31 9.92
C GLU A 26 -9.80 -1.66 9.25
N THR A 27 -10.20 -2.79 9.84
CA THR A 27 -10.02 -4.11 9.23
C THR A 27 -10.84 -4.21 7.94
N GLY A 28 -10.30 -4.84 6.89
CA GLY A 28 -10.97 -4.91 5.58
C GLY A 28 -10.78 -3.68 4.68
N SER A 29 -10.12 -2.61 5.15
CA SER A 29 -9.77 -1.41 4.36
C SER A 29 -8.71 -1.64 3.27
N GLY A 30 -8.10 -2.82 3.21
CA GLY A 30 -7.09 -3.16 2.20
C GLY A 30 -5.65 -2.85 2.59
N LYS A 31 -5.36 -2.67 3.90
CA LYS A 31 -3.99 -2.48 4.44
C LYS A 31 -3.01 -3.53 3.93
N THR A 32 -3.38 -4.82 3.95
CA THR A 32 -2.50 -5.90 3.48
C THR A 32 -1.97 -5.66 2.06
N ALA A 33 -2.86 -5.33 1.12
CA ALA A 33 -2.45 -5.01 -0.25
C ALA A 33 -1.69 -3.68 -0.34
N ALA A 34 -1.99 -2.71 0.52
CA ALA A 34 -1.28 -1.42 0.56
C ALA A 34 0.22 -1.57 0.86
N PHE A 35 0.61 -2.59 1.64
CA PHE A 35 2.02 -2.90 1.92
C PHE A 35 2.59 -4.00 1.02
N ALA A 36 1.80 -5.03 0.70
CA ALA A 36 2.28 -6.16 -0.10
C ALA A 36 2.57 -5.78 -1.56
N LEU A 37 1.70 -4.99 -2.21
CA LEU A 37 1.87 -4.62 -3.62
C LEU A 37 3.19 -3.88 -3.90
N PRO A 38 3.57 -2.81 -3.16
CA PRO A 38 4.84 -2.15 -3.42
C PRO A 38 6.07 -3.00 -3.04
N ILE A 39 5.94 -3.98 -2.15
CA ILE A 39 7.01 -4.96 -1.87
C ILE A 39 7.18 -5.91 -3.06
N LEU A 40 6.07 -6.49 -3.54
CA LEU A 40 6.09 -7.40 -4.68
C LEU A 40 6.60 -6.71 -5.95
N GLN A 41 6.24 -5.45 -6.18
CA GLN A 41 6.79 -4.68 -7.29
C GLN A 41 8.32 -4.62 -7.23
N ARG A 42 8.90 -4.31 -6.07
CA ARG A 42 10.36 -4.26 -5.89
C ARG A 42 11.06 -5.61 -6.06
N LEU A 43 10.38 -6.70 -5.77
CA LEU A 43 10.91 -8.06 -5.94
C LEU A 43 10.77 -8.57 -7.37
N ALA A 44 9.88 -7.97 -8.16
CA ALA A 44 9.64 -8.32 -9.56
C ALA A 44 10.53 -7.52 -10.53
N GLU A 45 11.17 -6.45 -10.05
CA GLU A 45 12.26 -5.71 -10.71
C GLU A 45 13.60 -6.44 -10.48
#